data_AF-A0A535V3I0-F1
#
_entry.id   AF-A0A535V3I0-F1
#
_cell.length_a   1.000
_cell.length_b   1.000
_cell.length_c   1.000
_cell.angle_alpha   90.00
_cell.angle_beta   90.00
_cell.angle_gamma   90.00
#
_symmetry.space_group_name_H-M   'P 1'
#
loop_
_entity.id
_entity.type
_entity.pdbx_description
1 polymer ?
#
loop_
_entity_poly.entity_id
_entity_poly.type
_entity_poly.pdbx_seq_one_letter_code
_entity_poly.pdbx_strand_id
1 'polypeptide(L)' 'EASGIETPRIQVTLATGIPEERCRRVNLGYADYRDIHPQEWEGREQEGMLLVPHAGEVLYRAPDLVLAGPH' A
#
# COMPACT_ATOMS: atom_id res chain seq x y z
N GLU A 1 19.11 -15.35 16.37
CA GLU A 1 17.89 -15.13 17.16
C GLU A 1 17.10 -14.00 16.52
N ALA A 2 15.76 -14.06 16.49
CA ALA A 2 14.93 -12.99 15.95
C ALA A 2 14.67 -11.94 17.04
N SER A 3 14.83 -10.65 16.73
CA SER A 3 14.73 -9.54 17.70
C SER A 3 13.31 -9.27 18.23
N GLY A 4 12.28 -9.91 17.66
CA GLY A 4 10.88 -9.62 17.95
C GLY A 4 10.38 -8.29 17.39
N ILE A 5 11.20 -7.58 16.61
CA ILE A 5 10.87 -6.28 16.01
C ILE A 5 10.48 -6.50 14.54
N GLU A 6 9.25 -6.13 14.18
CA GLU A 6 8.82 -6.07 12.79
C GLU A 6 9.26 -4.74 12.15
N THR A 7 9.85 -4.79 10.95
CA THR A 7 10.24 -3.60 10.17
C THR A 7 9.56 -3.66 8.81
N PRO A 8 8.38 -3.01 8.64
CA PRO A 8 7.66 -3.03 7.37
C PRO A 8 8.48 -2.40 6.24
N ARG A 9 8.58 -3.09 5.11
CA ARG A 9 9.25 -2.58 3.90
C ARG A 9 8.43 -1.52 3.14
N ILE A 10 7.15 -1.42 3.44
CA ILE A 10 6.21 -0.45 2.87
C ILE A 10 5.34 0.12 3.98
N GLN A 11 4.88 1.36 3.78
CA GLN A 11 3.85 1.98 4.61
C GLN A 11 2.48 1.70 3.97
N VAL A 12 1.51 1.25 4.77
CA VAL A 12 0.12 1.06 4.32
C VAL A 12 -0.74 2.12 4.99
N THR A 13 -1.39 2.96 4.19
CA THR A 13 -2.25 4.05 4.64
C THR A 13 -3.69 3.78 4.22
N LEU A 14 -4.63 3.93 5.15
CA LEU A 14 -6.06 3.82 4.84
C LEU A 14 -6.69 5.18 4.62
N ALA A 15 -7.27 5.38 3.44
CA ALA A 15 -8.20 6.46 3.13
C ALA A 15 -9.63 5.94 3.36
N THR A 16 -10.18 6.17 4.55
CA THR A 16 -11.42 5.51 4.98
C THR A 16 -12.16 6.33 6.06
N GLY A 17 -13.42 5.97 6.32
CA GLY A 17 -14.19 6.50 7.45
C GLY A 17 -13.83 5.90 8.82
N ILE A 18 -12.89 4.96 8.88
CA ILE A 18 -12.35 4.46 10.14
C ILE A 18 -11.59 5.60 10.86
N PRO A 19 -11.81 5.82 12.17
CA PRO A 19 -11.08 6.85 12.91
C PRO A 19 -9.56 6.65 12.86
N GLU A 20 -8.82 7.73 12.67
CA GLU A 20 -7.36 7.74 12.58
C GLU A 20 -6.68 6.98 13.74
N GLU A 21 -7.13 7.19 14.97
CA GLU A 21 -6.60 6.52 16.16
C GLU A 21 -6.67 4.98 16.03
N ARG A 22 -7.74 4.46 15.42
CA ARG A 22 -7.90 3.01 15.21
C ARG A 22 -6.91 2.49 14.16
N CYS A 23 -6.64 3.24 13.09
CA CYS A 23 -5.63 2.88 12.09
C CYS A 23 -4.23 2.82 12.73
N ARG A 24 -3.86 3.86 13.48
CA ARG A 24 -2.54 3.95 14.14
C ARG A 24 -2.32 2.83 15.15
N ARG A 25 -3.36 2.43 15.89
CA ARG A 25 -3.30 1.31 16.87
C ARG A 25 -2.90 -0.03 16.25
N VAL A 26 -3.08 -0.21 14.95
CA VAL A 26 -2.71 -1.44 14.22
C VAL A 26 -1.57 -1.20 13.23
N ASN A 27 -0.74 -0.18 13.47
CA ASN A 27 0.43 0.17 12.65
C ASN A 27 0.11 0.51 11.18
N LEU A 28 -1.05 1.13 10.95
CA LEU A 28 -1.44 1.67 9.64
C LEU A 28 -1.39 3.20 9.66
N GLY A 29 -1.02 3.78 8.53
CA GLY A 29 -1.22 5.19 8.25
C GLY A 29 -2.71 5.52 8.09
N TYR A 30 -3.03 6.81 8.19
CA TYR A 30 -4.34 7.36 7.92
C TYR A 30 -4.22 8.52 6.94
N ALA A 31 -5.19 8.62 6.03
CA ALA A 31 -5.39 9.79 5.20
C ALA A 31 -6.88 10.12 5.14
N ASP A 32 -7.21 11.40 5.06
CA ASP A 32 -8.61 11.81 4.87
C ASP A 32 -9.05 11.46 3.45
N TYR A 33 -10.00 10.54 3.32
CA TYR A 33 -10.52 10.08 2.04
C TYR A 33 -11.26 11.19 1.26
N ARG A 34 -11.67 12.26 1.94
CA ARG A 34 -12.37 13.40 1.33
C ARG A 34 -11.43 14.32 0.58
N ASP A 35 -10.14 14.29 0.91
CA ASP A 35 -9.10 15.09 0.27
C ASP A 35 -8.37 14.31 -0.83
N ILE A 36 -8.72 13.04 -1.04
CA ILE A 36 -8.10 12.16 -2.02
C ILE A 36 -9.01 12.03 -3.25
N HIS A 37 -8.45 12.35 -4.42
CA HIS A 37 -9.10 12.19 -5.72
C HIS A 37 -8.28 11.19 -6.57
N PRO A 38 -8.60 9.89 -6.54
CA PRO A 38 -7.75 8.85 -7.16
C PRO A 38 -7.45 9.09 -8.65
N GLN A 39 -8.36 9.75 -9.36
CA GLN A 39 -8.22 10.09 -10.77
C GLN A 39 -7.01 11.02 -11.06
N GLU A 40 -6.52 11.77 -10.07
CA GLU A 40 -5.31 12.59 -10.20
C GLU A 40 -4.03 11.77 -10.35
N TRP A 41 -4.10 10.46 -10.11
CA TRP A 41 -3.00 9.51 -10.30
C TRP A 41 -3.12 8.67 -11.58
N GLU A 42 -4.19 8.84 -12.36
CA GLU A 42 -4.39 8.10 -13.60
C GLU A 42 -3.35 8.50 -14.66
N GLY A 43 -2.71 7.51 -15.30
CA GLY A 43 -1.72 7.74 -16.35
C GLY A 43 -0.37 8.29 -15.88
N ARG A 44 -0.09 8.25 -14.57
CA ARG A 44 1.15 8.79 -13.97
C ARG A 44 2.12 7.69 -13.55
N GLU A 45 2.07 6.53 -14.21
CA GLU A 45 2.96 5.40 -13.92
C GLU A 45 4.42 5.74 -14.20
N GLN A 46 4.69 6.63 -15.15
CA GLN A 46 6.04 7.13 -15.46
C GLN A 46 6.64 7.98 -14.32
N GLU A 47 5.78 8.53 -13.46
CA GLU A 47 6.17 9.25 -12.25
C GLU A 47 6.26 8.32 -11.02
N GLY A 48 6.01 7.02 -11.21
CA GLY A 48 6.02 6.01 -10.14
C GLY A 48 4.71 5.88 -9.37
N MET A 49 3.60 6.44 -9.88
CA MET A 49 2.27 6.30 -9.27
C MET A 49 1.40 5.36 -10.08
N LEU A 50 0.89 4.30 -9.44
CA LEU A 50 0.00 3.34 -10.05
C LEU A 50 -1.39 3.44 -9.41
N LEU A 51 -2.40 3.72 -10.22
CA LEU A 51 -3.81 3.61 -9.83
C LEU A 51 -4.37 2.26 -10.27
N VAL A 52 -4.89 1.48 -9.33
CA VAL A 52 -5.55 0.20 -9.61
C VAL A 52 -7.00 0.26 -9.12
N PRO A 53 -7.99 0.50 -10.01
CA PRO A 53 -9.40 0.36 -9.67
C PRO A 53 -9.69 -1.08 -9.24
N HIS A 54 -10.53 -1.27 -8.22
CA HIS A 54 -10.89 -2.60 -7.71
C HIS A 54 -9.67 -3.47 -7.37
N ALA A 55 -8.63 -2.87 -6.77
CA ALA A 55 -7.32 -3.49 -6.51
C ALA A 55 -7.37 -4.87 -5.81
N GLY A 56 -8.40 -5.16 -5.02
CA GLY A 56 -8.58 -6.47 -4.35
C GLY A 56 -8.81 -7.65 -5.30
N GLU A 57 -9.10 -7.40 -6.57
CA GLU A 57 -9.36 -8.43 -7.58
C GLU A 57 -8.14 -8.66 -8.51
N VAL A 58 -7.11 -7.82 -8.41
CA VAL A 58 -5.95 -7.81 -9.31
C VAL A 58 -4.71 -8.32 -8.57
N LEU A 59 -4.14 -9.42 -9.06
CA LEU A 59 -2.88 -9.95 -8.57
C LEU A 59 -1.73 -9.54 -9.51
N TYR A 60 -0.81 -8.72 -9.01
CA TYR A 60 0.40 -8.35 -9.74
C TYR A 60 1.51 -9.38 -9.56
N ARG A 61 2.13 -9.78 -10.67
CA ARG A 61 3.33 -10.60 -10.69
C ARG A 61 4.50 -9.76 -11.20
N ALA A 62 5.46 -9.46 -10.33
CA ALA A 62 6.72 -8.88 -10.77
C ALA A 62 7.64 -10.01 -11.29
N PRO A 63 8.17 -9.92 -12.53
CA PRO A 63 9.09 -10.92 -13.07
C PRO A 63 10.29 -11.18 -12.16
N ASP A 64 10.80 -10.12 -11.53
CA ASP A 64 11.97 -10.18 -10.66
C ASP A 64 11.70 -10.83 -9.29
N LEU A 65 10.43 -10.89 -8.86
CA LEU A 65 10.04 -11.62 -7.65
C LEU A 65 9.90 -13.13 -7.89
N VAL A 66 9.79 -13.57 -9.15
CA VAL A 66 9.68 -14.99 -9.53
C VAL A 66 11.06 -15.63 -9.72
N LEU A 67 12.07 -14.84 -10.10
CA LEU A 67 13.46 -15.31 -10.25
C LEU A 67 14.25 -15.28 -8.94
N ALA A 68 13.73 -14.63 -7.90
CA ALA A 68 14.16 -14.84 -6.52
C ALA A 68 13.62 -16.19 -6.01
N GLY A 69 14.13 -17.29 -6.58
CA GLY A 69 14.01 -18.62 -6.00
C GLY A 69 14.60 -18.67 -4.58
N PRO A 70 14.35 -19.74 -3.81
CA PRO A 70 14.71 -19.79 -2.40
C PRO A 70 16.23 -19.64 -2.26
N HIS A 71 16.66 -18.59 -1.56
CA HIS A 71 17.84 -18.68 -0.72
C HIS A 71 17.51 -19.51 0.50
#